data_AF-A0A8D5UG31-F1
#
_entry.id   AF-A0A8D5UG31-F1
#
_cell.length_a   1.000
_cell.length_b   1.000
_cell.length_c   1.000
_cell.angle_alpha   90.00
_cell.angle_beta   90.00
_cell.angle_gamma   90.00
#
_symmetry.space_group_name_H-M   'P 1'
#
loop_
_entity.id
_entity.type
_entity.pdbx_description
1 polymer ?
#
loop_
_entity_poly.entity_id
_entity_poly.type
_entity_poly.pdbx_seq_one_letter_code
_entity_poly.pdbx_strand_id
1 'polypeptide(L)'
;MTDHLLLIILGMSVVTLIPRWLPVWIMDRITWPEWAREWLDSIPYAALGALIFPGIMSVAEGEPWIGLTGGIVAAILAYWRLHIMYVVLGSILAVMVAKAI
;
A
#
# COMPACT_ATOMS: atom_id res chain seq x y z
N MET A 1 2.01 16.41 -34.24
CA MET A 1 2.56 15.55 -33.15
C MET A 1 2.06 16.01 -31.78
N THR A 2 2.02 17.31 -31.49
CA THR A 2 1.45 17.92 -30.28
C THR A 2 -0.07 17.76 -30.12
N ASP A 3 -0.83 17.78 -31.22
CA ASP A 3 -2.30 17.69 -31.15
C ASP A 3 -2.80 16.34 -30.63
N HIS A 4 -2.11 15.25 -31.00
CA HIS A 4 -2.42 13.92 -30.49
C HIS A 4 -2.05 13.76 -29.00
N LEU A 5 -0.98 14.41 -28.54
CA LEU A 5 -0.61 14.43 -27.12
C LEU A 5 -1.70 15.11 -26.28
N LEU A 6 -2.25 16.24 -26.75
CA LEU A 6 -3.36 16.91 -26.08
C LEU A 6 -4.61 16.02 -25.99
N LEU A 7 -4.95 15.33 -27.08
CA LEU A 7 -6.07 14.37 -27.08
C LEU A 7 -5.83 13.19 -26.15
N ILE A 8 -4.61 12.66 -26.07
CA ILE A 8 -4.25 11.57 -25.16
C ILE A 8 -4.32 12.03 -23.70
N ILE A 9 -3.78 13.20 -23.39
CA ILE A 9 -3.83 13.77 -22.02
C ILE A 9 -5.28 14.00 -21.62
N LEU A 10 -6.11 14.57 -22.51
CA LEU A 10 -7.52 14.79 -22.25
C LEU A 10 -8.26 13.47 -22.03
N GLY A 11 -8.02 12.47 -22.89
CA GLY A 11 -8.59 11.14 -22.76
C GLY A 11 -8.20 10.44 -21.47
N MET A 12 -6.91 10.44 -21.10
CA MET A 12 -6.43 9.87 -19.84
C MET A 12 -6.99 10.60 -18.62
N SER A 13 -7.10 11.93 -18.70
CA SER A 13 -7.66 12.74 -17.62
C SER A 13 -9.12 12.36 -17.36
N VAL A 14 -9.92 12.24 -18.44
CA VAL A 14 -11.33 11.84 -18.33
C VAL A 14 -11.45 10.43 -17.74
N VAL A 15 -10.70 9.45 -18.27
CA VAL A 15 -10.76 8.05 -17.81
C VAL A 15 -10.22 7.87 -16.39
N THR A 16 -9.31 8.73 -15.91
CA THR A 16 -8.78 8.64 -14.54
C THR A 16 -9.68 9.38 -13.54
N LEU A 17 -10.20 10.55 -13.91
CA LEU A 17 -10.97 11.39 -13.00
C LEU A 17 -12.34 10.78 -12.72
N ILE A 18 -13.01 10.23 -13.74
CA ILE A 18 -14.35 9.61 -13.58
C ILE A 18 -14.33 8.53 -12.47
N PRO A 19 -13.55 7.44 -12.56
CA PRO A 19 -13.55 6.40 -11.53
C PRO A 19 -12.90 6.85 -10.20
N ARG A 20 -12.19 7.97 -10.14
CA ARG A 20 -11.65 8.50 -8.86
C ARG A 20 -12.65 9.38 -8.12
N TRP A 21 -13.42 10.20 -8.83
CA TRP A 21 -14.44 11.08 -8.26
C TRP A 21 -15.77 10.37 -8.04
N LEU A 22 -16.14 9.47 -8.94
CA LEU A 22 -17.43 8.78 -8.89
C LEU A 22 -17.64 7.99 -7.59
N PRO A 23 -16.66 7.21 -7.08
CA PRO A 23 -16.81 6.51 -5.80
C PRO A 23 -17.04 7.49 -4.65
N VAL A 24 -16.23 8.55 -4.57
CA VAL A 24 -16.33 9.56 -3.50
C VAL A 24 -17.71 10.22 -3.50
N TRP A 25 -18.21 10.59 -4.68
CA TRP A 25 -19.51 11.25 -4.82
C TRP A 25 -20.70 10.33 -4.52
N ILE A 26 -20.57 9.04 -4.82
CA ILE A 26 -21.62 8.03 -4.58
C ILE A 26 -21.63 7.59 -3.10
N MET A 27 -20.47 7.51 -2.45
CA MET A 27 -20.34 7.01 -1.07
C MET A 27 -21.17 7.81 -0.06
N ASP A 28 -21.32 9.12 -0.26
CA ASP A 28 -22.12 9.98 0.63
C ASP A 28 -23.63 9.83 0.42
N ARG A 29 -24.06 9.26 -0.72
CA ARG A 29 -25.48 9.17 -1.13
C ARG A 29 -26.10 7.80 -0.84
N ILE A 30 -25.28 6.76 -0.67
CA ILE A 30 -25.74 5.39 -0.45
C ILE A 30 -25.59 5.04 1.04
N THR A 31 -26.72 4.84 1.70
CA THR A 31 -26.75 4.21 3.04
C THR A 31 -26.50 2.72 2.88
N TRP A 32 -25.23 2.32 2.94
CA TRP A 32 -24.84 0.92 3.02
C TRP A 32 -25.36 0.30 4.32
N PRO A 33 -25.87 -0.94 4.30
CA PRO A 33 -26.17 -1.67 5.54
C PRO A 33 -24.89 -1.85 6.38
N GLU A 34 -25.04 -1.93 7.70
CA GLU A 34 -23.92 -1.98 8.67
C GLU A 34 -22.82 -2.98 8.25
N TRP A 35 -23.21 -4.21 7.88
CA TRP A 35 -22.30 -5.27 7.46
C TRP A 35 -21.44 -4.90 6.24
N ALA A 36 -22.00 -4.16 5.27
CA ALA A 36 -21.30 -3.80 4.05
C ALA A 36 -20.31 -2.66 4.32
N ARG A 37 -20.66 -1.74 5.23
CA ARG A 37 -19.78 -0.65 5.64
C ARG A 37 -18.54 -1.17 6.35
N GLU A 38 -18.71 -2.05 7.34
CA GLU A 38 -17.60 -2.69 8.05
C GLU A 38 -16.70 -3.50 7.10
N TRP A 39 -17.30 -4.18 6.11
CA TRP A 39 -16.55 -4.91 5.10
C TRP A 39 -15.75 -3.98 4.19
N LEU A 40 -16.37 -2.90 3.67
CA LEU A 40 -15.71 -1.90 2.83
C LEU A 40 -14.54 -1.22 3.55
N ASP A 41 -14.69 -0.88 4.83
CA ASP A 41 -13.63 -0.28 5.65
C ASP A 41 -12.46 -1.24 5.89
N SER A 42 -12.69 -2.55 5.78
CA SER A 42 -11.66 -3.59 5.92
C SER A 42 -10.86 -3.82 4.63
N ILE A 43 -11.39 -3.45 3.45
CA ILE A 43 -10.75 -3.67 2.14
C ILE A 43 -9.37 -3.00 2.04
N PRO A 44 -9.18 -1.71 2.39
CA PRO A 44 -7.89 -1.05 2.27
C PRO A 44 -6.81 -1.76 3.11
N TYR A 45 -7.13 -2.19 4.32
CA TYR A 45 -6.20 -2.90 5.19
C TYR A 45 -5.85 -4.28 4.65
N ALA A 46 -6.84 -5.01 4.12
CA ALA A 46 -6.62 -6.31 3.47
C ALA A 46 -5.76 -6.17 2.20
N ALA A 47 -6.02 -5.15 1.38
CA ALA A 47 -5.26 -4.86 0.17
C ALA A 47 -3.81 -4.48 0.50
N LEU A 48 -3.58 -3.61 1.48
CA LEU A 48 -2.23 -3.27 1.94
C LEU A 48 -1.50 -4.51 2.48
N GLY A 49 -2.16 -5.35 3.28
CA GLY A 49 -1.58 -6.61 3.76
C GLY A 49 -1.23 -7.57 2.62
N ALA A 50 -2.13 -7.74 1.65
CA ALA A 50 -1.93 -8.59 0.49
C ALA A 50 -0.81 -8.09 -0.45
N LEU A 51 -0.51 -6.79 -0.44
CA LEU A 51 0.62 -6.21 -1.19
C LEU A 51 1.94 -6.28 -0.40
N ILE A 52 1.89 -5.98 0.90
CA ILE A 52 3.09 -5.89 1.75
C ILE A 52 3.67 -7.29 2.02
N PHE A 53 2.84 -8.28 2.33
CA PHE A 53 3.31 -9.63 2.67
C PHE A 53 4.16 -10.29 1.56
N PRO A 54 3.69 -10.39 0.31
CA PRO A 54 4.54 -10.90 -0.78
C PRO A 54 5.73 -9.98 -1.05
N GLY A 55 5.56 -8.65 -0.94
CA GLY A 55 6.66 -7.69 -1.15
C GLY A 55 7.82 -7.87 -0.17
N ILE A 56 7.55 -8.30 1.06
CA ILE A 56 8.57 -8.63 2.05
C ILE A 56 9.20 -9.99 1.74
N MET A 57 8.41 -10.97 1.34
CA MET A 57 8.90 -12.33 1.06
C MET A 57 9.78 -12.41 -0.20
N SER A 58 9.59 -11.50 -1.16
CA SER A 58 10.34 -11.46 -2.42
C SER A 58 11.64 -10.62 -2.38
N VAL A 59 12.07 -10.16 -1.20
CA VAL A 59 13.26 -9.27 -1.08
C VAL A 59 14.58 -9.99 -1.42
N ALA A 60 14.70 -11.27 -1.05
CA ALA A 60 15.89 -12.08 -1.32
C ALA A 60 15.48 -13.42 -1.92
N GLU A 61 15.89 -13.69 -3.16
CA GLU A 61 15.62 -14.96 -3.82
C GLU A 61 16.30 -16.11 -3.07
N GLY A 62 15.51 -17.06 -2.58
CA GLY A 62 15.99 -18.22 -1.81
C GLY A 62 16.06 -18.03 -0.30
N GLU A 63 15.95 -16.80 0.22
CA GLU A 63 16.09 -16.50 1.67
C GLU A 63 14.96 -15.59 2.20
N PRO A 64 13.70 -16.08 2.23
CA PRO A 64 12.56 -15.28 2.70
C PRO A 64 12.66 -14.84 4.16
N TRP A 65 13.53 -15.49 4.95
CA TRP A 65 13.80 -15.13 6.34
C TRP A 65 14.35 -13.69 6.47
N ILE A 66 15.18 -13.25 5.52
CA ILE A 66 15.77 -11.90 5.51
C ILE A 66 14.68 -10.83 5.36
N GLY A 67 13.71 -11.06 4.48
CA GLY A 67 12.55 -10.17 4.37
C GLY A 67 11.72 -10.18 5.66
N LEU A 68 11.43 -11.37 6.18
CA LEU A 68 10.59 -11.53 7.36
C LEU A 68 11.15 -10.80 8.59
N THR A 69 12.47 -10.80 8.80
CA THR A 69 13.10 -10.03 9.89
C THR A 69 12.84 -8.53 9.75
N GLY A 70 12.99 -7.98 8.55
CA GLY A 70 12.67 -6.58 8.25
C GLY A 70 11.20 -6.24 8.51
N GLY A 71 10.28 -7.13 8.10
CA GLY A 71 8.84 -7.01 8.33
C GLY A 71 8.46 -7.03 9.82
N ILE A 72 9.02 -7.98 10.58
CA ILE A 72 8.80 -8.08 12.03
C ILE A 72 9.33 -6.84 12.75
N VAL A 73 10.54 -6.39 12.41
CA VAL A 73 11.11 -5.18 13.01
C VAL A 73 10.28 -3.95 12.67
N ALA A 74 9.81 -3.81 11.43
CA ALA A 74 8.91 -2.73 11.04
C ALA A 74 7.60 -2.78 11.85
N ALA A 75 7.01 -3.96 12.04
CA ALA A 75 5.79 -4.13 12.83
C ALA A 75 5.99 -3.75 14.31
N ILE A 76 7.10 -4.17 14.92
CA ILE A 76 7.46 -3.83 16.31
C ILE A 76 7.67 -2.31 16.46
N LEU A 77 8.44 -1.69 15.56
CA LEU A 77 8.70 -0.25 15.61
C LEU A 77 7.42 0.57 15.35
N ALA A 78 6.56 0.12 14.45
CA ALA A 78 5.27 0.75 14.17
C ALA A 78 4.30 0.64 15.36
N TYR A 79 4.36 -0.45 16.13
CA TYR A 79 3.51 -0.65 17.31
C TYR A 79 3.72 0.47 18.36
N TRP A 80 4.94 0.99 18.48
CA TRP A 80 5.25 2.13 19.36
C TRP A 80 4.89 3.50 18.79
N ARG A 81 4.18 3.57 17.66
CA ARG A 81 3.79 4.81 16.98
C ARG A 81 4.98 5.76 16.71
N LEU A 82 6.16 5.19 16.43
CA LEU A 82 7.33 5.96 16.02
C LEU A 82 7.07 6.65 14.67
N HIS A 83 7.75 7.77 14.43
CA HIS A 83 7.69 8.42 13.12
C HIS A 83 8.11 7.44 12.02
N ILE A 84 7.40 7.48 10.89
CA ILE A 84 7.59 6.54 9.76
C ILE A 84 9.06 6.44 9.35
N MET A 85 9.79 7.55 9.37
CA MET A 85 11.22 7.56 9.06
C MET A 85 12.06 6.65 9.97
N TYR A 86 11.78 6.62 11.27
CA TYR A 86 12.50 5.75 12.21
C TYR A 86 12.15 4.27 11.99
N VAL A 87 10.90 3.97 11.65
CA VAL A 87 10.44 2.61 11.33
C VAL A 87 11.16 2.09 10.09
N VAL A 88 11.23 2.91 9.03
CA VAL A 88 11.89 2.55 7.77
C VAL A 88 13.38 2.36 7.97
N LEU A 89 14.07 3.32 8.60
CA LEU A 89 15.50 3.21 8.89
C LEU A 89 15.83 1.99 9.76
N GLY A 90 15.05 1.74 10.82
CA GLY A 90 15.26 0.60 11.70
C GLY A 90 15.05 -0.75 10.99
N SER A 91 14.04 -0.84 10.13
CA SER A 91 13.78 -2.04 9.32
C SER A 91 14.92 -2.30 8.31
N ILE A 92 15.39 -1.27 7.61
CA ILE A 92 16.51 -1.39 6.67
C ILE A 92 17.79 -1.85 7.39
N LEU A 93 18.11 -1.24 8.53
CA LEU A 93 19.27 -1.62 9.33
C LEU A 93 19.18 -3.08 9.80
N ALA A 94 18.00 -3.53 10.25
CA ALA A 94 17.79 -4.91 10.66
C ALA A 94 18.00 -5.90 9.50
N VAL A 95 17.48 -5.59 8.32
CA VAL A 95 17.70 -6.41 7.10
C VAL A 95 19.17 -6.45 6.72
N MET A 96 19.87 -5.31 6.78
CA MET A 96 21.31 -5.25 6.48
C MET A 96 22.13 -6.13 7.42
N VAL A 97 21.84 -6.09 8.73
CA VAL A 97 22.52 -6.94 9.71
C VAL A 97 22.17 -8.41 9.49
N ALA A 98 20.90 -8.73 9.23
CA ALA A 98 20.45 -10.10 8.98
C ALA A 98 21.06 -10.72 7.72
N LYS A 99 21.28 -9.92 6.67
CA LYS A 99 21.94 -10.36 5.42
C LYS A 99 23.47 -10.45 5.55
N ALA A 100 24.07 -9.70 6.47
CA ALA A 100 25.52 -9.69 6.68
C ALA A 100 26.02 -10.89 7.50
N ILE A 101 25.12 -11.66 8.11
CA ILE A 101 25.38 -12.90 8.86
C ILE A 101 25.18 -14.09 7.92
#